data_AF-A0A955LWZ4-F1
#
_entry.id   AF-A0A955LWZ4-F1
#
_cell.length_a   1.000
_cell.length_b   1.000
_cell.length_c   1.000
_cell.angle_alpha   90.00
_cell.angle_beta   90.00
_cell.angle_gamma   90.00
#
_symmetry.space_group_name_H-M   'P 1'
#
loop_
_entity.id
_entity.type
_entity.pdbx_description
1 polymer ?
#
loop_
_entity_poly.entity_id
_entity_poly.type
_entity_poly.pdbx_seq_one_letter_code
_entity_poly.pdbx_strand_id
1 'polypeptide(L)'
;MKVKDILQMELKNKNNIILLKEGMFFRAYNRSAMRLTNGIKTLKICVKWIKSVEQTIFYCGFPETIFSKIKEIAEAKNYQWQACSPQEIHITGLKVKDENYEMWTQEVLKRHEVSKAPNFKKKGTSSVTPVVEKHYDLMVWFMPKLAKFPKDQRYVMADRIGARLLDIQERLIEAVYTAERNDILRAVNIRIDQLRYLVRISKDMKYISVSQYDHFVMRIVEIGRMVGGWLRAQEHKARDSVFTDAGCGR
;
A
#
# COMPACT_ATOMS: atom_id res chain seq x y z
N MET A 1 -20.38 14.86 -19.21
CA MET A 1 -19.35 15.45 -20.10
C MET A 1 -18.37 14.36 -20.53
N LYS A 2 -17.86 14.37 -21.77
CA LYS A 2 -16.82 13.40 -22.16
C LYS A 2 -15.47 13.87 -21.58
N VAL A 3 -14.60 12.93 -21.23
CA VAL A 3 -13.27 13.22 -20.66
C VAL A 3 -12.44 14.15 -21.56
N LYS A 4 -12.56 13.99 -22.89
CA LYS A 4 -11.85 14.84 -23.86
C LYS A 4 -12.21 16.32 -23.71
N ASP A 5 -13.49 16.62 -23.45
CA ASP A 5 -13.97 18.00 -23.28
C ASP A 5 -13.40 18.62 -22.01
N ILE A 6 -13.38 17.85 -20.92
CA ILE A 6 -12.81 18.27 -19.62
C ILE A 6 -11.32 18.60 -19.76
N LEU A 7 -10.56 17.78 -20.49
CA LEU A 7 -9.14 18.02 -20.72
C LEU A 7 -8.90 19.27 -21.58
N GLN A 8 -9.72 19.52 -22.59
CA GLN A 8 -9.64 20.75 -23.38
C GLN A 8 -9.95 22.00 -22.54
N MET A 9 -10.91 21.92 -21.62
CA MET A 9 -11.20 23.01 -20.68
C MET A 9 -10.03 23.26 -19.73
N GLU A 10 -9.43 22.21 -19.17
CA GLU A 10 -8.26 22.32 -18.28
C GLU A 10 -7.01 22.88 -18.99
N LEU A 11 -6.81 22.57 -20.28
CA LEU A 11 -5.72 23.15 -21.07
C LEU A 11 -5.90 24.66 -21.27
N LYS A 12 -7.14 25.11 -21.48
CA LYS A 12 -7.48 26.54 -21.61
C LYS A 12 -7.51 27.27 -20.27
N ASN A 13 -7.66 26.53 -19.16
CA ASN A 13 -7.78 27.09 -17.83
C ASN A 13 -6.43 27.56 -17.28
N LYS A 14 -6.23 28.88 -17.31
CA LYS A 14 -4.98 29.50 -16.85
C LYS A 14 -4.95 29.73 -15.35
N ASN A 15 -6.00 30.31 -14.73
CA ASN A 15 -5.94 30.76 -13.34
C ASN A 15 -7.14 30.39 -12.47
N ASN A 16 -8.05 29.53 -12.95
CA ASN A 16 -9.30 29.23 -12.25
C ASN A 16 -9.25 27.81 -11.66
N ILE A 17 -10.10 27.52 -10.67
CA ILE A 17 -10.46 26.14 -10.31
C ILE A 17 -11.82 25.87 -10.92
N ILE A 18 -11.89 24.85 -11.79
CA ILE A 18 -13.13 24.38 -12.37
C ILE A 18 -13.59 23.15 -11.59
N LEU A 19 -14.81 23.22 -11.06
CA LEU A 19 -15.51 22.13 -10.39
C LEU A 19 -16.67 21.66 -11.26
N LEU A 20 -16.68 20.37 -11.57
CA LEU A 20 -17.72 19.73 -12.36
C LEU A 20 -18.56 18.81 -11.47
N LYS A 21 -19.89 18.91 -11.57
CA LYS A 21 -20.83 18.05 -10.85
C LYS A 21 -21.00 16.74 -11.60
N GLU A 22 -20.67 15.63 -10.94
CA GLU A 22 -20.90 14.26 -11.42
C GLU A 22 -21.74 13.50 -10.39
N GLY A 23 -23.06 13.48 -10.61
CA GLY A 23 -24.01 12.91 -9.64
C GLY A 23 -24.00 13.70 -8.33
N MET A 24 -23.75 13.01 -7.21
CA MET A 24 -23.71 13.60 -5.86
C MET A 24 -22.34 14.20 -5.47
N PHE A 25 -21.41 14.32 -6.41
CA PHE A 25 -20.04 14.76 -6.15
C PHE A 25 -19.64 15.93 -7.05
N PHE A 26 -18.90 16.87 -6.48
CA PHE A 26 -18.12 17.83 -7.25
C PHE A 26 -16.70 17.30 -7.43
N ARG A 27 -16.17 17.41 -8.65
CA ARG A 27 -14.82 16.97 -9.00
C ARG A 27 -14.05 18.09 -9.69
N ALA A 28 -12.79 18.22 -9.32
CA ALA A 28 -11.79 19.00 -10.03
C ALA A 28 -10.80 18.05 -10.72
N TYR A 29 -10.29 18.47 -11.88
CA TYR A 29 -9.36 17.70 -12.69
C TYR A 29 -8.03 18.44 -12.82
N ASN A 30 -6.93 17.69 -12.99
CA ASN A 30 -5.58 18.18 -13.32
C ASN A 30 -5.15 19.45 -12.57
N ARG A 31 -5.08 20.60 -13.24
CA ARG A 31 -4.59 21.86 -12.65
C ARG A 31 -5.59 22.38 -11.63
N SER A 32 -6.88 22.30 -11.92
CA SER A 32 -7.93 22.62 -10.94
C SER A 32 -7.83 21.73 -9.70
N ALA A 33 -7.51 20.44 -9.86
CA ALA A 33 -7.34 19.53 -8.72
C ALA A 33 -6.16 19.95 -7.82
N MET A 34 -5.01 20.29 -8.42
CA MET A 34 -3.84 20.79 -7.71
C MET A 34 -4.15 22.08 -6.93
N ARG A 35 -4.78 23.04 -7.60
CA ARG A 35 -5.14 24.35 -7.03
C ARG A 35 -6.14 24.19 -5.89
N LEU A 36 -7.12 23.30 -6.03
CA LEU A 36 -8.08 22.99 -4.97
C LEU A 36 -7.39 22.41 -3.72
N THR A 37 -6.46 21.45 -3.93
CA THR A 37 -5.75 20.81 -2.82
C THR A 37 -4.79 21.73 -2.08
N ASN A 38 -4.14 22.66 -2.80
CA ASN A 38 -3.17 23.58 -2.21
C ASN A 38 -3.88 24.82 -1.61
N GLY A 39 -4.93 25.30 -2.27
CA GLY A 39 -5.55 26.58 -1.96
C GLY A 39 -6.71 26.51 -0.99
N ILE A 40 -7.54 25.46 -1.03
CA ILE A 40 -8.80 25.43 -0.26
C ILE A 40 -8.75 24.35 0.80
N LYS A 41 -8.70 23.08 0.37
CA LYS A 41 -8.76 21.94 1.28
C LYS A 41 -7.90 20.81 0.74
N THR A 42 -7.04 20.27 1.57
CA THR A 42 -6.26 19.06 1.29
C THR A 42 -7.21 17.88 1.07
N LEU A 43 -7.45 17.55 -0.19
CA LEU A 43 -8.26 16.42 -0.63
C LEU A 43 -7.37 15.31 -1.18
N LYS A 44 -7.83 14.08 -1.07
CA LYS A 44 -7.12 12.93 -1.65
C LYS A 44 -7.18 13.01 -3.17
N ILE A 45 -6.01 13.03 -3.81
CA ILE A 45 -5.88 13.02 -5.27
C ILE A 45 -5.93 11.56 -5.74
N CYS A 46 -6.79 11.30 -6.72
CA CYS A 46 -6.91 10.03 -7.39
C CYS A 46 -6.19 10.09 -8.74
N VAL A 47 -5.41 9.05 -9.05
CA VAL A 47 -4.67 8.91 -10.31
C VAL A 47 -5.33 7.81 -11.13
N LYS A 48 -5.75 8.13 -12.37
CA LYS A 48 -6.41 7.17 -13.26
C LYS A 48 -5.85 7.28 -14.67
N TRP A 49 -5.43 6.14 -15.24
CA TRP A 49 -5.11 6.04 -16.66
C TRP A 49 -6.39 5.93 -17.48
N ILE A 50 -6.55 6.77 -18.50
CA ILE A 50 -7.72 6.74 -19.39
C ILE A 50 -7.31 6.32 -20.79
N LYS A 51 -7.74 5.12 -21.20
CA LYS A 51 -7.39 4.51 -22.50
C LYS A 51 -7.82 5.35 -23.70
N SER A 52 -8.98 6.01 -23.65
CA SER A 52 -9.52 6.76 -24.78
C SER A 52 -8.79 8.07 -25.13
N VAL A 53 -7.92 8.53 -24.23
CA VAL A 53 -7.10 9.74 -24.40
C VAL A 53 -5.61 9.44 -24.19
N GLU A 54 -5.25 8.17 -23.94
CA GLU A 54 -3.88 7.70 -23.71
C GLU A 54 -3.08 8.54 -22.71
N GLN A 55 -3.76 9.02 -21.66
CA GLN A 55 -3.17 9.92 -20.69
C GLN A 55 -3.60 9.57 -19.26
N THR A 56 -2.70 9.84 -18.31
CA THR A 56 -2.99 9.83 -16.87
C THR A 56 -3.75 11.11 -16.49
N ILE A 57 -4.88 10.95 -15.83
CA ILE A 57 -5.65 12.06 -15.27
C ILE A 57 -5.57 12.04 -13.75
N PHE A 58 -5.39 13.22 -13.19
CA PHE A 58 -5.46 13.47 -11.76
C PHE A 58 -6.79 14.12 -11.44
N TYR A 59 -7.53 13.60 -10.47
CA TYR A 59 -8.77 14.23 -10.05
C TYR A 59 -8.92 14.17 -8.53
N CYS A 60 -9.61 15.17 -7.98
CA CYS A 60 -10.03 15.17 -6.59
C CYS A 60 -11.50 15.59 -6.53
N GLY A 61 -12.21 15.13 -5.51
CA GLY A 61 -13.63 15.44 -5.39
C GLY A 61 -14.14 15.30 -3.98
N PHE A 62 -15.30 15.90 -3.76
CA PHE A 62 -16.00 15.90 -2.48
C PHE A 62 -17.51 15.75 -2.67
N PRO A 63 -18.22 15.15 -1.70
CA PRO A 63 -19.68 15.07 -1.74
C PRO A 63 -20.33 16.45 -1.66
N GLU A 64 -21.49 16.60 -2.32
CA GLU A 64 -22.29 17.83 -2.29
C GLU A 64 -22.67 18.28 -0.86
N THR A 65 -22.76 17.35 0.09
CA THR A 65 -23.04 17.67 1.51
C THR A 65 -21.99 18.56 2.18
N ILE A 66 -20.75 18.54 1.69
CA ILE A 66 -19.63 19.34 2.25
C ILE A 66 -19.45 20.65 1.47
N PHE A 67 -20.29 20.90 0.46
CA PHE A 67 -20.21 22.06 -0.41
C PHE A 67 -20.21 23.38 0.35
N SER A 68 -21.16 23.57 1.28
CA SER A 68 -21.29 24.83 2.05
C SER A 68 -20.01 25.16 2.83
N LYS A 69 -19.40 24.16 3.47
CA LYS A 69 -18.15 24.34 4.22
C LYS A 69 -16.97 24.73 3.32
N ILE A 70 -16.92 24.18 2.10
CA ILE A 70 -15.85 24.48 1.14
C ILE A 70 -16.02 25.89 0.57
N LYS A 71 -17.27 26.30 0.33
CA LYS A 71 -17.62 27.64 -0.11
C LYS A 71 -17.21 28.68 0.94
N GLU A 72 -17.54 28.46 2.21
CA GLU A 72 -17.14 29.34 3.32
C GLU A 72 -15.62 29.51 3.42
N ILE A 73 -14.85 28.43 3.26
CA ILE A 73 -13.37 28.49 3.29
C ILE A 73 -12.81 29.27 2.10
N ALA A 74 -13.43 29.14 0.92
CA ALA A 74 -13.03 29.88 -0.27
C ALA A 74 -13.29 31.38 -0.12
N GLU A 75 -14.47 31.74 0.39
CA GLU A 75 -14.86 33.13 0.67
C GLU A 75 -13.95 33.77 1.74
N ALA A 76 -13.62 33.04 2.80
CA ALA A 76 -12.66 33.48 3.83
C ALA A 76 -11.25 33.77 3.28
N LYS A 77 -10.90 33.15 2.15
CA LYS A 77 -9.62 33.37 1.44
C LYS A 77 -9.71 34.44 0.35
N ASN A 78 -10.83 35.16 0.28
CA ASN A 78 -11.15 36.16 -0.75
C ASN A 78 -11.18 35.59 -2.18
N TYR A 79 -11.54 34.32 -2.35
CA TYR A 79 -11.77 33.75 -3.67
C TYR A 79 -13.22 34.02 -4.11
N GLN A 80 -13.37 34.38 -5.39
CA GLN A 80 -14.68 34.62 -5.97
C GLN A 80 -15.26 33.30 -6.48
N TRP A 81 -16.49 33.00 -6.04
CA TRP A 81 -17.19 31.77 -6.37
C TRP A 81 -18.29 32.05 -7.40
N GLN A 82 -18.14 31.56 -8.63
CA GLN A 82 -19.09 31.77 -9.72
C GLN A 82 -19.70 30.45 -10.17
N ALA A 83 -21.01 30.29 -9.99
CA ALA A 83 -21.74 29.14 -10.53
C ALA A 83 -22.14 29.43 -11.98
N CYS A 84 -21.36 28.92 -12.95
CA CYS A 84 -21.60 29.11 -14.37
C CYS A 84 -22.76 28.23 -14.89
N SER A 85 -22.97 27.04 -14.30
CA SER A 85 -24.12 26.18 -14.58
C SER A 85 -24.45 25.29 -13.37
N PRO A 86 -25.60 24.59 -13.34
CA PRO A 86 -25.92 23.63 -12.28
C PRO A 86 -24.88 22.50 -12.14
N GLN A 87 -24.05 22.30 -13.17
CA GLN A 87 -23.03 21.26 -13.23
C GLN A 87 -21.60 21.82 -13.24
N GLU A 88 -21.42 23.14 -13.23
CA GLU A 88 -20.12 23.77 -13.42
C GLU A 88 -19.96 25.01 -12.57
N ILE A 89 -18.89 25.02 -11.79
CA ILE A 89 -18.56 26.08 -10.85
C ILE A 89 -17.11 26.50 -11.05
N HIS A 90 -16.88 27.80 -11.15
CA HIS A 90 -15.58 28.40 -11.34
C HIS A 90 -15.21 29.18 -10.08
N ILE A 91 -14.01 28.92 -9.58
CA ILE A 91 -13.44 29.69 -8.48
C ILE A 91 -12.29 30.52 -9.05
N THR A 92 -12.36 31.83 -8.88
CA THR A 92 -11.41 32.82 -9.41
C THR A 92 -10.78 33.64 -8.27
N GLY A 93 -9.71 34.40 -8.56
CA GLY A 93 -9.01 35.21 -7.55
C GLY A 93 -7.82 34.54 -6.87
N LEU A 94 -7.31 33.44 -7.43
CA LEU A 94 -6.12 32.74 -6.94
C LEU A 94 -4.86 33.57 -7.21
N LYS A 95 -4.09 33.91 -6.17
CA LYS A 95 -2.75 34.51 -6.31
C LYS A 95 -1.74 33.44 -6.71
N VAL A 96 -1.69 33.12 -8.01
CA VAL A 96 -0.76 32.12 -8.55
C VAL A 96 0.63 32.77 -8.69
N LYS A 97 1.60 32.36 -7.86
CA LYS A 97 2.98 32.88 -7.93
C LYS A 97 3.97 31.99 -8.67
N ASP A 98 3.85 30.66 -8.61
CA ASP A 98 4.71 29.74 -9.37
C ASP A 98 4.00 28.41 -9.58
N GLU A 99 3.53 28.17 -10.80
CA GLU A 99 2.76 26.98 -11.15
C GLU A 99 3.65 25.84 -11.65
N ASN A 100 4.35 25.18 -10.72
CA ASN A 100 5.13 23.98 -11.02
C ASN A 100 4.25 22.73 -11.11
N TYR A 101 3.32 22.72 -12.07
CA TYR A 101 2.39 21.62 -12.31
C TYR A 101 3.14 20.30 -12.60
N GLU A 102 4.22 20.37 -13.38
CA GLU A 102 5.05 19.20 -13.71
C GLU A 102 5.68 18.57 -12.45
N MET A 103 6.28 19.37 -11.57
CA MET A 103 6.81 18.86 -10.30
C MET A 103 5.72 18.26 -9.41
N TRP A 104 4.54 18.89 -9.36
CA TRP A 104 3.41 18.33 -8.62
C TRP A 104 2.96 16.99 -9.19
N THR A 105 2.89 16.84 -10.52
CA THR A 105 2.51 15.55 -11.13
C THR A 105 3.51 14.45 -10.80
N GLN A 106 4.82 14.73 -10.84
CA GLN A 106 5.86 13.77 -10.48
C GLN A 106 5.75 13.35 -9.01
N GLU A 107 5.52 14.31 -8.10
CA GLU A 107 5.35 14.04 -6.68
C GLU A 107 4.08 13.21 -6.40
N VAL A 108 2.98 13.51 -7.08
CA VAL A 108 1.73 12.74 -6.96
C VAL A 108 1.90 11.33 -7.51
N LEU A 109 2.59 11.15 -8.64
CA LEU A 109 2.90 9.84 -9.20
C LEU A 109 3.79 9.02 -8.26
N LYS A 110 4.86 9.62 -7.72
CA LYS A 110 5.75 8.97 -6.74
C LYS A 110 4.97 8.54 -5.49
N ARG A 111 4.12 9.41 -4.92
CA ARG A 111 3.24 9.05 -3.79
C ARG A 111 2.22 7.97 -4.15
N HIS A 112 1.72 7.97 -5.38
CA HIS A 112 0.78 6.96 -5.87
C HIS A 112 1.45 5.59 -6.06
N GLU A 113 2.70 5.55 -6.51
CA GLU A 113 3.50 4.33 -6.60
C GLU A 113 3.86 3.79 -5.21
N VAL A 114 4.25 4.67 -4.28
CA VAL A 114 4.49 4.31 -2.87
C VAL A 114 3.20 3.81 -2.18
N SER A 115 2.02 4.32 -2.54
CA SER A 115 0.75 3.84 -1.98
C SER A 115 0.17 2.60 -2.68
N LYS A 116 0.65 2.27 -3.89
CA LYS A 116 0.49 0.94 -4.49
C LYS A 116 1.41 -0.10 -3.85
N ALA A 117 2.56 0.31 -3.31
CA ALA A 117 3.29 -0.54 -2.40
C ALA A 117 2.38 -0.84 -1.18
N PRO A 118 2.34 -2.09 -0.69
CA PRO A 118 1.46 -2.45 0.42
C PRO A 118 1.75 -1.53 1.61
N ASN A 119 0.73 -0.75 1.98
CA ASN A 119 0.81 0.27 3.01
C ASN A 119 0.73 -0.41 4.38
N PHE A 120 1.88 -0.84 4.90
CA PHE A 120 2.00 -1.32 6.28
C PHE A 120 1.95 -0.12 7.21
N LYS A 121 0.75 0.20 7.69
CA LYS A 121 0.60 1.10 8.84
C LYS A 121 1.39 0.48 9.99
N LYS A 122 2.55 1.05 10.31
CA LYS A 122 3.21 0.88 11.61
C LYS A 122 2.24 1.40 12.67
N LYS A 123 1.44 0.51 13.24
CA LYS A 123 0.88 0.71 14.57
C LYS A 123 1.93 0.18 15.53
N GLY A 124 2.40 1.08 16.41
CA GLY A 124 3.36 0.74 17.43
C GLY A 124 2.85 -0.40 18.29
N THR A 125 3.63 -1.47 18.35
CA THR A 125 3.69 -2.41 19.47
C THR A 125 5.15 -2.66 19.75
N SER A 126 5.66 -1.98 20.77
CA SER A 126 6.90 -2.32 21.44
C SER A 126 6.85 -3.79 21.88
N SER A 127 7.86 -4.58 21.49
CA SER A 127 8.23 -5.96 21.95
C SER A 127 8.02 -7.15 21.00
N VAL A 128 7.50 -6.98 19.79
CA VAL A 128 7.39 -8.12 18.84
C VAL A 128 8.67 -8.20 18.00
N THR A 129 9.28 -9.39 17.90
CA THR A 129 10.46 -9.59 17.05
C THR A 129 10.10 -9.25 15.59
N PRO A 130 10.90 -8.44 14.87
CA PRO A 130 10.55 -7.93 13.54
C PRO A 130 10.17 -8.99 12.49
N VAL A 131 10.61 -10.25 12.67
CA VAL A 131 10.28 -11.38 11.80
C VAL A 131 8.81 -11.77 11.87
N VAL A 132 8.19 -11.68 13.05
CA VAL A 132 6.80 -12.06 13.30
C VAL A 132 5.86 -11.08 12.58
N GLU A 133 6.16 -9.78 12.67
CA GLU A 133 5.39 -8.73 11.98
C GLU A 133 5.51 -8.87 10.46
N LYS A 134 6.72 -9.09 9.94
CA LYS A 134 6.92 -9.29 8.49
C LYS A 134 6.21 -10.52 7.94
N HIS A 135 6.13 -11.60 8.72
CA HIS A 135 5.38 -12.79 8.33
C HIS A 135 3.87 -12.53 8.35
N TYR A 136 3.37 -11.87 9.40
CA TYR A 136 1.97 -11.45 9.49
C TYR A 136 1.56 -10.57 8.28
N ASP A 137 2.43 -9.63 7.93
CA ASP A 137 2.30 -8.73 6.79
C ASP A 137 2.19 -9.48 5.45
N LEU A 138 3.04 -10.49 5.26
CA LEU A 138 2.98 -11.39 4.10
C LEU A 138 1.65 -12.16 4.06
N MET A 139 1.20 -12.68 5.21
CA MET A 139 -0.03 -13.46 5.32
C MET A 139 -1.26 -12.60 4.98
N VAL A 140 -1.39 -11.41 5.56
CA VAL A 140 -2.49 -10.47 5.26
C VAL A 140 -2.53 -10.14 3.77
N TRP A 141 -1.37 -9.97 3.15
CA TRP A 141 -1.29 -9.73 1.71
C TRP A 141 -1.69 -10.97 0.90
N PHE A 142 -1.27 -12.18 1.29
CA PHE A 142 -1.42 -13.38 0.47
C PHE A 142 -2.77 -14.09 0.64
N MET A 143 -3.37 -14.07 1.82
CA MET A 143 -4.64 -14.75 2.13
C MET A 143 -5.80 -14.39 1.17
N PRO A 144 -6.03 -13.11 0.80
CA PRO A 144 -7.07 -12.77 -0.19
C PRO A 144 -6.81 -13.31 -1.60
N LYS A 145 -5.56 -13.68 -1.92
CA LYS A 145 -5.20 -14.26 -3.22
C LYS A 145 -5.52 -15.75 -3.27
N LEU A 146 -5.39 -16.46 -2.15
CA LEU A 146 -5.79 -17.85 -2.00
C LEU A 146 -7.29 -18.04 -2.29
N ALA A 147 -8.11 -17.06 -1.93
CA ALA A 147 -9.54 -17.07 -2.26
C ALA A 147 -9.82 -17.02 -3.79
N LYS A 148 -8.87 -16.58 -4.62
CA LYS A 148 -9.03 -16.50 -6.08
C LYS A 148 -8.62 -17.77 -6.83
N PHE A 149 -8.18 -18.80 -6.11
CA PHE A 149 -7.80 -20.07 -6.74
C PHE A 149 -9.02 -20.75 -7.38
N PRO A 150 -8.83 -21.58 -8.43
CA PRO A 150 -9.89 -22.39 -9.02
C PRO A 150 -10.62 -23.21 -7.95
N LYS A 151 -11.93 -23.40 -8.11
CA LYS A 151 -12.80 -24.05 -7.12
C LYS A 151 -12.26 -25.42 -6.68
N ASP A 152 -11.81 -26.21 -7.64
CA ASP A 152 -11.31 -27.59 -7.42
C ASP A 152 -9.99 -27.61 -6.65
N GLN A 153 -9.22 -26.53 -6.71
CA GLN A 153 -7.89 -26.43 -6.10
C GLN A 153 -7.90 -25.63 -4.80
N ARG A 154 -9.02 -25.01 -4.46
CA ARG A 154 -9.15 -24.22 -3.23
C ARG A 154 -8.97 -25.11 -1.99
N TYR A 155 -9.57 -26.29 -1.97
CA TYR A 155 -9.48 -27.22 -0.82
C TYR A 155 -8.20 -28.06 -0.79
N VAL A 156 -7.40 -28.04 -1.86
CA VAL A 156 -6.16 -28.83 -1.95
C VAL A 156 -4.94 -27.93 -1.78
N MET A 157 -4.82 -26.91 -2.64
CA MET A 157 -3.66 -26.04 -2.70
C MET A 157 -3.83 -24.81 -1.81
N ALA A 158 -4.95 -24.09 -1.94
CA ALA A 158 -5.15 -22.85 -1.21
C ALA A 158 -5.25 -23.10 0.31
N ASP A 159 -5.99 -24.14 0.72
CA ASP A 159 -6.10 -24.57 2.11
C ASP A 159 -4.74 -24.98 2.70
N ARG A 160 -4.00 -25.86 2.01
CA ARG A 160 -2.68 -26.31 2.46
C ARG A 160 -1.66 -25.17 2.57
N ILE A 161 -1.71 -24.20 1.67
CA ILE A 161 -0.90 -22.98 1.74
C ILE A 161 -1.33 -22.11 2.93
N GLY A 162 -2.62 -21.90 3.12
CA GLY A 162 -3.18 -21.16 4.26
C GLY A 162 -2.75 -21.74 5.60
N ALA A 163 -2.88 -23.06 5.75
CA ALA A 163 -2.45 -23.79 6.93
C ALA A 163 -0.94 -23.64 7.19
N ARG A 164 -0.10 -23.65 6.15
CA ARG A 164 1.35 -23.44 6.28
C ARG A 164 1.72 -22.03 6.71
N LEU A 165 1.00 -21.01 6.23
CA LEU A 165 1.19 -19.64 6.71
C LEU A 165 0.86 -19.53 8.20
N LEU A 166 -0.27 -20.10 8.62
CA LEU A 166 -0.67 -20.07 10.03
C LEU A 166 0.32 -20.83 10.94
N ASP A 167 0.75 -22.03 10.56
CA ASP A 167 1.76 -22.82 11.30
C ASP A 167 3.09 -22.06 11.45
N ILE A 168 3.55 -21.35 10.41
CA ILE A 168 4.75 -20.50 10.52
C ILE A 168 4.51 -19.35 11.50
N GLN A 169 3.34 -18.69 11.44
CA GLN A 169 3.02 -17.60 12.34
C GLN A 169 3.00 -18.05 13.81
N GLU A 170 2.34 -19.17 14.11
CA GLU A 170 2.24 -19.74 15.45
C GLU A 170 3.62 -20.10 16.00
N ARG A 171 4.45 -20.80 15.21
CA ARG A 171 5.81 -21.18 15.62
C ARG A 171 6.75 -19.98 15.80
N LEU A 172 6.59 -18.93 14.99
CA LEU A 172 7.36 -17.71 15.16
C LEU A 172 7.00 -17.02 16.48
N ILE A 173 5.72 -17.02 16.86
CA ILE A 173 5.26 -16.49 18.15
C ILE A 173 5.81 -17.37 19.29
N GLU A 174 5.71 -18.69 19.18
CA GLU A 174 6.26 -19.64 20.16
C GLU A 174 7.75 -19.40 20.38
N ALA A 175 8.53 -19.24 19.30
CA ALA A 175 9.96 -18.96 19.36
C ALA A 175 10.31 -17.64 20.06
N VAL A 176 9.42 -16.64 20.11
CA VAL A 176 9.66 -15.40 20.86
C VAL A 176 9.75 -15.70 22.36
N TYR A 177 8.85 -16.54 22.87
CA TYR A 177 8.68 -16.81 24.29
C TYR A 177 9.51 -18.00 24.81
N THR A 178 10.03 -18.85 23.92
CA THR A 178 10.86 -20.00 24.32
C THR A 178 12.34 -19.63 24.45
N ALA A 179 12.99 -20.01 25.54
CA ALA A 179 14.44 -19.81 25.72
C ALA A 179 15.25 -20.64 24.70
N GLU A 180 15.09 -21.97 24.73
CA GLU A 180 15.68 -22.91 23.78
C GLU A 180 14.81 -23.04 22.52
N ARG A 181 15.00 -22.11 21.58
CA ARG A 181 14.16 -21.99 20.38
C ARG A 181 14.77 -22.61 19.11
N ASN A 182 15.91 -23.29 19.21
CA ASN A 182 16.65 -23.81 18.04
C ASN A 182 15.81 -24.78 17.20
N ASP A 183 15.12 -25.73 17.84
CA ASP A 183 14.30 -26.72 17.15
C ASP A 183 13.08 -26.08 16.49
N ILE A 184 12.47 -25.09 17.16
CA ILE A 184 11.34 -24.33 16.63
C ILE A 184 11.78 -23.56 15.38
N LEU A 185 12.92 -22.87 15.44
CA LEU A 185 13.44 -22.10 14.30
C LEU A 185 13.85 -23.00 13.12
N ARG A 186 14.41 -24.19 13.39
CA ARG A 186 14.68 -25.19 12.36
C ARG A 186 13.40 -25.70 11.70
N ALA A 187 12.37 -25.98 12.49
CA ALA A 187 11.06 -26.36 11.98
C ALA A 187 10.43 -25.24 11.12
N VAL A 188 10.50 -23.98 11.57
CA VAL A 188 10.05 -22.82 10.80
C VAL A 188 10.77 -22.73 9.45
N ASN A 189 12.09 -22.95 9.42
CA ASN A 189 12.86 -22.89 8.19
C ASN A 189 12.40 -23.95 7.16
N ILE A 190 12.16 -25.18 7.62
CA ILE A 190 11.59 -26.25 6.77
C ILE A 190 10.20 -25.85 6.24
N ARG A 191 9.35 -25.26 7.09
CA ARG A 191 8.00 -24.82 6.69
C ARG A 191 8.04 -23.69 5.66
N ILE A 192 8.99 -22.76 5.81
CA ILE A 192 9.23 -21.69 4.82
C ILE A 192 9.59 -22.29 3.46
N ASP A 193 10.49 -23.27 3.41
CA ASP A 193 10.86 -23.90 2.15
C ASP A 193 9.71 -24.71 1.53
N GLN A 194 8.96 -25.45 2.34
CA GLN A 194 7.74 -26.12 1.87
C GLN A 194 6.75 -25.11 1.25
N LEU A 195 6.53 -23.98 1.91
CA LEU A 195 5.67 -22.92 1.42
C LEU A 195 6.17 -22.32 0.09
N ARG A 196 7.48 -22.13 -0.06
CA ARG A 196 8.09 -21.65 -1.33
C ARG A 196 7.77 -22.58 -2.50
N TYR A 197 7.87 -23.89 -2.30
CA TYR A 197 7.55 -24.87 -3.34
C TYR A 197 6.06 -24.92 -3.66
N LEU A 198 5.18 -24.86 -2.66
CA LEU A 198 3.73 -24.82 -2.89
C LEU A 198 3.30 -23.59 -3.71
N VAL A 199 3.90 -22.43 -3.41
CA VAL A 199 3.61 -21.19 -4.16
C VAL A 199 4.23 -21.22 -5.56
N ARG A 200 5.39 -21.86 -5.74
CA ARG A 200 5.97 -22.11 -7.07
C ARG A 200 5.07 -22.98 -7.94
N ILE A 201 4.56 -24.10 -7.39
CA ILE A 201 3.58 -24.94 -8.09
C ILE A 201 2.35 -24.13 -8.47
N SER A 202 1.86 -23.28 -7.56
CA SER A 202 0.69 -22.42 -7.82
C SER A 202 0.93 -21.42 -8.97
N LYS A 203 2.16 -20.93 -9.13
CA LYS A 203 2.57 -20.10 -10.28
C LYS A 203 2.63 -20.92 -11.57
N ASP A 204 3.26 -22.09 -11.54
CA ASP A 204 3.42 -22.93 -12.73
C ASP A 204 2.06 -23.45 -13.25
N MET A 205 1.11 -23.70 -12.33
CA MET A 205 -0.29 -24.00 -12.63
C MET A 205 -1.14 -22.78 -12.99
N LYS A 206 -0.54 -21.57 -13.04
CA LYS A 206 -1.19 -20.29 -13.39
C LYS A 206 -2.32 -19.87 -12.44
N TYR A 207 -2.30 -20.30 -11.18
CA TYR A 207 -3.25 -19.85 -10.15
C TYR A 207 -2.94 -18.44 -9.62
N ILE A 208 -1.68 -18.03 -9.72
CA ILE A 208 -1.19 -16.69 -9.38
C ILE A 208 -0.40 -16.10 -10.55
N SER A 209 -0.35 -14.77 -10.63
CA SER A 209 0.45 -14.09 -11.67
C SER A 209 1.94 -14.11 -11.32
N VAL A 210 2.79 -13.95 -12.34
CA VAL A 210 4.25 -13.86 -12.16
C VAL A 210 4.63 -12.73 -11.21
N SER A 211 4.02 -11.54 -11.37
CA SER A 211 4.25 -10.40 -10.47
C SER A 211 3.85 -10.70 -9.01
N GLN A 212 2.78 -11.47 -8.78
CA GLN A 212 2.40 -11.89 -7.43
C GLN A 212 3.41 -12.90 -6.86
N TYR A 213 3.87 -13.83 -7.68
CA TYR A 213 4.91 -14.78 -7.29
C TYR A 213 6.21 -14.05 -6.90
N ASP A 214 6.67 -13.10 -7.70
CA ASP A 214 7.91 -12.35 -7.43
C ASP A 214 7.81 -11.57 -6.11
N HIS A 215 6.68 -10.90 -5.88
CA HIS A 215 6.43 -10.20 -4.63
C HIS A 215 6.45 -11.17 -3.42
N PHE A 216 5.83 -12.33 -3.56
CA PHE A 216 5.84 -13.36 -2.52
C PHE A 216 7.25 -13.85 -2.22
N VAL A 217 8.02 -14.20 -3.26
CA VAL A 217 9.38 -14.72 -3.13
C VAL A 217 10.31 -13.71 -2.46
N MET A 218 10.22 -12.43 -2.82
CA MET A 218 11.04 -11.38 -2.22
C MET A 218 10.80 -11.28 -0.69
N ARG A 219 9.53 -11.37 -0.27
CA ARG A 219 9.14 -11.30 1.15
C ARG A 219 9.53 -12.55 1.92
N ILE A 220 9.29 -13.73 1.36
CA ILE A 220 9.57 -14.99 2.08
C ILE A 220 11.09 -15.24 2.22
N VAL A 221 11.90 -14.82 1.24
CA VAL A 221 13.37 -14.88 1.33
C VAL A 221 13.88 -13.94 2.42
N GLU A 222 13.33 -12.74 2.52
CA GLU A 222 13.64 -11.81 3.60
C GLU A 222 13.34 -12.44 4.98
N ILE A 223 12.16 -13.03 5.14
CA ILE A 223 11.75 -13.72 6.37
C ILE A 223 12.71 -14.88 6.68
N GLY A 224 13.05 -15.71 5.70
CA GLY A 224 14.00 -16.82 5.87
C GLY A 224 15.39 -16.36 6.32
N ARG A 225 15.89 -15.24 5.77
CA ARG A 225 17.16 -14.64 6.22
C ARG A 225 17.10 -14.19 7.67
N MET A 226 15.98 -13.62 8.11
CA MET A 226 15.78 -13.20 9.50
C MET A 226 15.71 -14.39 10.46
N VAL A 227 14.98 -15.45 10.10
CA VAL A 227 14.94 -16.70 10.88
C VAL A 227 16.33 -17.33 10.98
N GLY A 228 17.07 -17.41 9.88
CA GLY A 228 18.44 -17.94 9.88
C GLY A 228 19.44 -17.05 10.63
N GLY A 229 19.20 -15.74 10.72
CA GLY A 229 19.95 -14.84 11.59
C GLY A 229 19.66 -15.11 13.08
N TRP A 230 18.39 -15.34 13.41
CA TRP A 230 17.96 -15.65 14.77
C TRP A 230 18.52 -16.99 15.27
N LEU A 231 18.54 -18.01 14.41
CA LEU A 231 19.11 -19.32 14.72
C LEU A 231 20.60 -19.22 15.04
N ARG A 232 21.38 -18.51 14.21
CA ARG A 232 22.82 -18.32 14.42
C ARG A 232 23.12 -17.57 15.71
N ALA A 233 22.30 -16.59 16.07
CA ALA A 233 22.46 -15.85 17.33
C ALA A 233 22.24 -16.75 18.57
N GLN A 234 21.32 -17.70 18.48
CA GLN A 234 21.09 -18.67 19.56
C GLN A 234 22.23 -19.69 19.67
N GLU A 235 22.70 -20.22 18.53
CA GLU A 235 23.85 -21.14 18.51
C GLU A 235 25.12 -20.49 19.07
N HIS A 236 25.34 -19.19 18.83
CA HIS A 236 26.46 -18.47 19.42
C HIS A 236 26.33 -18.34 20.94
N LYS A 237 25.13 -17.97 21.42
CA LYS A 237 24.85 -17.86 22.87
C LYS A 237 25.04 -19.19 23.61
N ALA A 238 24.63 -20.30 23.00
CA ALA A 238 24.83 -21.65 23.56
C ALA A 238 26.31 -22.07 23.58
N ARG A 239 27.13 -21.62 22.63
CA ARG A 239 28.58 -21.88 22.62
C ARG A 239 29.31 -21.06 23.68
N ASP A 240 28.92 -19.79 23.84
CA ASP A 240 29.54 -18.88 24.80
C ASP A 240 29.26 -19.31 26.25
N SER A 241 28.07 -19.85 26.55
CA SER A 241 27.73 -20.37 27.89
C SER A 241 28.53 -21.62 28.27
N VAL A 242 28.87 -22.49 27.31
CA VAL A 242 29.66 -23.71 27.54
C VAL A 242 31.12 -23.38 27.87
N PHE A 243 31.65 -22.26 27.38
CA PHE A 243 33.04 -21.84 27.66
C PHE A 243 33.20 -21.20 29.05
N THR A 244 32.16 -20.57 29.60
CA THR A 244 32.21 -19.96 30.95
C THR A 244 32.21 -20.98 32.09
N ASP A 245 31.59 -22.15 31.93
CA ASP A 245 31.52 -23.18 32.99
C ASP A 245 32.78 -24.05 33.06
N ALA A 246 33.65 -24.03 32.05
CA ALA A 246 34.91 -24.78 32.03
C ALA A 246 36.09 -24.04 32.70
N GLY A 247 35.90 -22.79 33.14
CA GLY A 247 36.96 -21.92 33.65
C GLY A 247 37.05 -21.74 35.16
N CYS A 248 36.08 -22.24 35.94
CA CYS A 248 36.06 -22.08 37.40
C CYS A 248 36.43 -23.40 38.09
N GLY A 249 37.68 -23.80 37.93
CA GLY A 249 38.26 -25.02 38.49
C GLY A 249 39.75 -24.88 38.62
N ARG A 250 40.21 -23.91 39.41
CA ARG A 250 41.55 -23.87 39.98
C ARG A 250 41.61 -22.93 41.18
#